data_AF-A0A2A5VI98-F1
#
_entry.id   AF-A0A2A5VI98-F1
#
_cell.length_a   1.000
_cell.length_b   1.000
_cell.length_c   1.000
_cell.angle_alpha   90.00
_cell.angle_beta   90.00
_cell.angle_gamma   90.00
#
_symmetry.space_group_name_H-M   'P 1'
#
loop_
_entity.id
_entity.type
_entity.pdbx_description
1 polymer ?
#
loop_
_entity_poly.entity_id
_entity_poly.type
_entity_poly.pdbx_seq_one_letter_code
_entity_poly.pdbx_strand_id
1 'polypeptide(L)'
;MQLPHLGRFVIDKIFKIPELTNFEIDKLEQIPLGYLRKNNKTMLGCCRFKNNSRWIRRNKRGEIIERGKDFWPYENTLGPDDVRKIDIHPDLLADPQWERLAASVLYHEYLHALGFRHCPTFRALESLWPDKDARLGTRKVKLNSPMYIRWLSRSK
;
A
#
# COMPACT_ATOMS: atom_id res chain seq x y z
N MET A 1 -10.21 -3.23 -15.05
CA MET A 1 -8.72 -3.30 -15.11
C MET A 1 -8.21 -4.58 -14.46
N GLN A 2 -7.10 -5.18 -14.94
CA GLN A 2 -6.45 -6.34 -14.29
C GLN A 2 -5.28 -5.90 -13.38
N LEU A 3 -4.89 -6.72 -12.40
CA LEU A 3 -3.84 -6.39 -11.42
C LEU A 3 -2.49 -5.98 -12.05
N PRO A 4 -1.91 -6.70 -13.03
CA PRO A 4 -0.63 -6.29 -13.62
C PRO A 4 -0.70 -4.91 -14.29
N HIS A 5 -1.82 -4.62 -14.96
CA HIS A 5 -2.06 -3.32 -15.59
C HIS A 5 -2.19 -2.21 -14.54
N LEU A 6 -2.91 -2.47 -13.44
CA LEU A 6 -3.00 -1.54 -12.32
C LEU A 6 -1.61 -1.26 -11.71
N GLY A 7 -0.83 -2.32 -11.49
CA GLY A 7 0.53 -2.23 -10.95
C GLY A 7 1.41 -1.31 -11.80
N ARG A 8 1.48 -1.60 -13.10
CA ARG A 8 2.28 -0.78 -14.03
C ARG A 8 1.79 0.66 -14.09
N PHE A 9 0.47 0.87 -14.19
CA PHE A 9 -0.12 2.21 -14.19
C PHE A 9 0.27 3.02 -12.95
N VAL A 10 0.19 2.43 -11.76
CA VAL A 10 0.53 3.12 -10.51
C VAL A 10 2.03 3.40 -10.44
N ILE A 11 2.88 2.46 -10.84
CA ILE A 11 4.34 2.64 -10.84
C ILE A 11 4.75 3.75 -11.82
N ASP A 12 4.17 3.81 -13.01
CA ASP A 12 4.39 4.90 -13.98
C ASP A 12 3.99 6.28 -13.43
N LYS A 13 3.04 6.35 -12.49
CA LYS A 13 2.69 7.58 -11.77
C LYS A 13 3.70 7.88 -10.66
N ILE A 14 4.13 6.87 -9.91
CA ILE A 14 5.14 7.01 -8.85
C ILE A 14 6.45 7.57 -9.41
N PHE A 15 6.91 7.07 -10.56
CA PHE A 15 8.12 7.56 -11.23
C PHE A 15 8.08 9.05 -11.57
N LYS A 16 6.89 9.66 -11.64
CA LYS A 16 6.70 11.09 -11.94
C LYS A 16 6.64 11.95 -10.68
N ILE A 17 6.74 11.36 -9.49
CA ILE A 17 6.74 12.07 -8.20
C ILE A 17 8.21 12.30 -7.78
N PRO A 18 8.73 13.54 -7.83
CA PRO A 18 10.14 13.83 -7.55
C PRO A 18 10.59 13.38 -6.16
N GLU A 19 9.72 13.44 -5.17
CA GLU A 19 10.00 13.06 -3.79
C GLU A 19 10.24 11.55 -3.63
N LEU A 20 9.83 10.73 -4.60
CA LEU A 20 9.96 9.28 -4.57
C LEU A 20 11.13 8.74 -5.41
N THR A 21 11.85 9.60 -6.15
CA THR A 21 12.90 9.15 -7.09
C THR A 21 14.10 8.52 -6.41
N ASN A 22 14.33 8.82 -5.13
CA ASN A 22 15.47 8.30 -4.37
C ASN A 22 15.19 6.94 -3.72
N PHE A 23 14.00 6.35 -3.93
CA PHE A 23 13.63 5.05 -3.40
C PHE A 23 13.69 3.97 -4.49
N GLU A 24 13.74 2.71 -4.06
CA GLU A 24 13.86 1.53 -4.93
C GLU A 24 12.51 1.20 -5.63
N ILE A 25 12.00 2.14 -6.44
CA ILE A 25 10.71 2.03 -7.14
C ILE A 25 10.72 0.88 -8.15
N ASP A 26 11.86 0.64 -8.78
CA ASP A 26 12.09 -0.47 -9.72
C ASP A 26 11.81 -1.84 -9.09
N LYS A 27 12.09 -1.99 -7.79
CA LYS A 27 11.80 -3.24 -7.07
C LYS A 27 10.31 -3.46 -6.81
N LEU A 28 9.49 -2.41 -6.85
CA LEU A 28 8.04 -2.53 -6.66
C LEU A 28 7.38 -3.36 -7.78
N GLU A 29 7.92 -3.30 -9.01
CA GLU A 29 7.42 -4.09 -10.15
C GLU A 29 7.53 -5.60 -9.92
N GLN A 30 8.48 -6.01 -9.08
CA GLN A 30 8.75 -7.41 -8.78
C GLN A 30 7.83 -7.96 -7.68
N ILE A 31 7.11 -7.09 -6.96
CA ILE A 31 6.22 -7.50 -5.87
C ILE A 31 4.97 -8.18 -6.47
N PRO A 32 4.68 -9.44 -6.09
CA PRO A 32 3.46 -10.10 -6.55
C PRO A 32 2.21 -9.36 -6.09
N LEU A 33 1.31 -9.09 -7.04
CA LEU A 33 -0.02 -8.56 -6.75
C LEU A 33 -1.03 -9.71 -6.64
N GLY A 34 -1.90 -9.63 -5.65
CA GLY A 34 -2.92 -10.62 -5.38
C GLY A 34 -4.25 -10.02 -4.96
N TYR A 35 -5.16 -10.89 -4.54
CA TYR A 35 -6.49 -10.50 -4.09
C TYR A 35 -6.67 -10.75 -2.59
N LEU A 36 -7.32 -9.80 -1.93
CA LEU A 36 -7.90 -10.05 -0.62
C LEU A 36 -9.06 -11.05 -0.75
N ARG A 37 -9.42 -11.69 0.38
CA ARG A 37 -10.64 -12.51 0.44
C ARG A 37 -11.85 -11.65 0.05
N LYS A 38 -12.73 -12.18 -0.80
CA LYS A 38 -13.91 -11.45 -1.32
C LYS A 38 -14.85 -10.89 -0.24
N ASN A 39 -14.87 -11.51 0.94
CA ASN A 39 -15.69 -11.09 2.07
C ASN A 39 -14.95 -10.14 3.03
N ASN A 40 -13.77 -9.62 2.67
CA ASN A 40 -13.03 -8.69 3.49
C ASN A 40 -13.74 -7.31 3.53
N LYS A 41 -14.39 -7.01 4.65
CA LYS A 41 -15.08 -5.71 4.86
C LYS A 41 -14.18 -4.65 5.52
N THR A 42 -12.94 -5.00 5.90
CA THR A 42 -12.10 -4.15 6.75
C THR A 42 -10.94 -3.48 6.00
N MET A 43 -10.52 -3.99 4.85
CA MET A 43 -9.36 -3.48 4.12
C MET A 43 -9.61 -3.40 2.61
N LEU A 44 -9.06 -2.37 1.99
CA LEU A 44 -9.06 -2.18 0.53
C LEU A 44 -7.79 -2.76 -0.11
N GLY A 45 -6.68 -2.66 0.61
CA GLY A 45 -5.38 -3.19 0.25
C GLY A 45 -4.68 -3.77 1.48
N CYS A 46 -3.65 -4.58 1.26
CA CYS A 46 -2.77 -5.05 2.33
C CYS A 46 -1.40 -5.45 1.77
N CYS A 47 -0.37 -4.71 2.16
CA CYS A 47 1.02 -5.08 2.00
C CYS A 47 1.41 -6.16 3.04
N ARG A 48 1.96 -7.28 2.57
CA ARG A 48 2.35 -8.42 3.41
C ARG A 48 3.84 -8.69 3.29
N PHE A 49 4.56 -8.54 4.38
CA PHE A 49 5.97 -8.89 4.48
C PHE A 49 6.19 -10.41 4.59
N LYS A 50 7.40 -10.87 4.27
CA LYS A 50 7.84 -12.27 4.42
C LYS A 50 7.93 -12.60 5.90
N ASN A 51 7.63 -13.84 6.32
CA ASN A 51 7.55 -14.23 7.74
C ASN A 51 8.81 -13.92 8.59
N ASN A 52 9.98 -13.85 7.95
CA ASN A 52 11.25 -13.59 8.62
C ASN A 52 11.67 -12.12 8.57
N SER A 53 10.96 -11.28 7.82
CA SER A 53 11.20 -9.84 7.77
C SER A 53 10.79 -9.25 9.11
N ARG A 54 11.78 -8.76 9.86
CA ARG A 54 11.56 -8.10 11.15
C ARG A 54 12.27 -6.76 11.08
N TRP A 55 11.61 -5.74 11.61
CA TRP A 55 12.30 -4.48 11.80
C TRP A 55 13.47 -4.67 12.76
N ILE A 56 14.46 -3.81 12.60
CA ILE A 56 15.66 -3.77 13.43
C ILE A 56 15.94 -2.34 13.85
N ARG A 57 16.21 -2.11 15.14
CA ARG A 57 16.71 -0.81 15.59
C ARG A 57 18.22 -0.86 15.61
N ARG A 58 18.84 0.17 15.03
CA ARG A 58 20.30 0.35 15.04
C ARG A 58 20.68 1.50 15.97
N ASN A 59 21.84 1.41 16.61
CA ASN A 59 22.42 2.55 17.33
C ASN A 59 23.12 3.52 16.36
N LYS A 60 23.70 4.61 16.88
CA LYS A 60 24.43 5.62 16.07
C LYS A 60 25.64 5.05 15.30
N ARG A 61 26.17 3.89 15.72
CA ARG A 61 27.29 3.19 15.06
C ARG A 61 26.82 2.18 14.00
N GLY A 62 25.51 2.02 13.81
CA GLY A 62 24.92 1.08 12.85
C GLY A 62 24.72 -0.34 13.40
N GLU A 63 25.06 -0.60 14.66
CA GLU A 63 24.93 -1.93 15.27
C GLU A 63 23.47 -2.22 15.61
N ILE A 64 23.01 -3.46 15.36
CA ILE A 64 21.65 -3.89 15.69
C ILE A 64 21.53 -4.01 17.20
N ILE A 65 20.68 -3.18 17.81
CA ILE A 65 20.41 -3.21 19.26
C ILE A 65 19.07 -3.86 19.59
N GLU A 66 18.17 -4.00 18.63
CA GLU A 66 16.85 -4.58 18.86
C GLU A 66 16.27 -5.15 17.56
N ARG A 67 15.52 -6.26 17.69
CA ARG A 67 14.68 -6.81 16.62
C ARG A 67 13.32 -7.06 17.23
N GLY A 68 12.25 -6.53 16.66
CA GLY A 68 10.94 -6.83 17.24
C GLY A 68 10.30 -8.08 16.72
N LYS A 69 9.14 -8.34 17.32
CA LYS A 69 8.35 -9.54 17.12
C LYS A 69 7.39 -9.44 15.94
N ASP A 70 6.96 -8.22 15.62
CA ASP A 70 6.04 -7.92 14.52
C ASP A 70 6.74 -7.20 13.37
N PHE A 71 6.06 -7.00 12.24
CA PHE A 71 6.62 -6.33 11.07
C PHE A 71 6.77 -4.80 11.21
N TRP A 72 6.33 -4.18 12.32
CA TRP A 72 5.98 -2.74 12.28
C TRP A 72 6.30 -1.83 13.49
N PRO A 73 7.54 -1.33 13.66
CA PRO A 73 7.76 -0.09 14.42
C PRO A 73 9.03 0.76 14.10
N TYR A 74 9.85 0.54 13.06
CA TYR A 74 10.97 1.49 12.76
C TYR A 74 11.12 1.79 11.27
N GLU A 75 11.37 3.07 10.96
CA GLU A 75 11.66 3.57 9.61
C GLU A 75 12.98 2.99 9.08
N ASN A 76 13.06 2.78 7.76
CA ASN A 76 14.25 2.26 7.07
C ASN A 76 14.73 0.88 7.57
N THR A 77 13.81 0.03 8.00
CA THR A 77 14.15 -1.32 8.48
C THR A 77 13.72 -2.44 7.56
N LEU A 78 12.66 -2.21 6.79
CA LEU A 78 12.12 -3.12 5.79
C LEU A 78 11.96 -2.35 4.48
N GLY A 79 12.17 -3.03 3.35
CA GLY A 79 12.00 -2.45 2.02
C GLY A 79 11.26 -3.37 1.06
N PRO A 80 11.24 -3.06 -0.25
CA PRO A 80 10.52 -3.84 -1.25
C PRO A 80 10.91 -5.32 -1.26
N ASP A 81 12.19 -5.64 -1.04
CA ASP A 81 12.71 -7.01 -1.00
C ASP A 81 12.15 -7.83 0.17
N ASP A 82 11.64 -7.19 1.22
CA ASP A 82 11.01 -7.85 2.35
C ASP A 82 9.53 -8.16 2.12
N VAL A 83 8.95 -7.63 1.05
CA VAL A 83 7.54 -7.82 0.73
C VAL A 83 7.33 -9.19 0.08
N ARG A 84 6.37 -9.94 0.60
CA ARG A 84 5.93 -11.22 0.02
C ARG A 84 4.92 -11.00 -1.10
N LYS A 85 3.93 -10.13 -0.87
CA LYS A 85 2.89 -9.75 -1.84
C LYS A 85 2.09 -8.54 -1.36
N ILE A 86 1.42 -7.88 -2.30
CA ILE A 86 0.39 -6.86 -2.02
C ILE A 86 -0.96 -7.39 -2.52
N ASP A 87 -1.94 -7.46 -1.63
CA ASP A 87 -3.29 -7.88 -1.98
C ASP A 87 -4.22 -6.67 -2.13
N ILE A 88 -5.03 -6.62 -3.19
CA ILE A 88 -6.07 -5.61 -3.42
C ILE A 88 -7.46 -6.26 -3.31
N HIS A 89 -8.46 -5.52 -2.84
CA HIS A 89 -9.81 -6.04 -2.76
C HIS A 89 -10.39 -6.28 -4.16
N PRO A 90 -10.92 -7.49 -4.47
CA PRO A 90 -11.36 -7.83 -5.82
C PRO A 90 -12.47 -6.92 -6.38
N ASP A 91 -13.37 -6.41 -5.53
CA ASP A 91 -14.44 -5.50 -5.99
C ASP A 91 -13.93 -4.16 -6.55
N LEU A 92 -12.72 -3.72 -6.20
CA LEU A 92 -12.11 -2.52 -6.78
C LEU A 92 -11.76 -2.71 -8.26
N LEU A 93 -11.66 -3.95 -8.70
CA LEU A 93 -11.28 -4.34 -10.07
C LEU A 93 -12.47 -4.91 -10.86
N ALA A 94 -13.56 -5.27 -10.17
CA ALA A 94 -14.74 -5.83 -10.78
C ALA A 94 -15.59 -4.80 -11.54
N ASP A 95 -15.43 -3.51 -11.23
CA ASP A 95 -16.24 -2.43 -11.77
C ASP A 95 -15.34 -1.23 -12.13
N PRO A 96 -15.32 -0.77 -13.40
CA PRO A 96 -14.45 0.31 -13.86
C PRO A 96 -14.58 1.61 -13.06
N GLN A 97 -15.74 1.88 -12.45
CA GLN A 97 -15.94 3.09 -11.65
C GLN A 97 -15.00 3.18 -10.43
N TRP A 98 -14.44 2.05 -9.99
CA TRP A 98 -13.52 1.97 -8.84
C TRP A 98 -12.03 1.99 -9.21
N GLU A 99 -11.67 2.05 -10.49
CA GLU A 99 -10.27 1.95 -10.92
C GLU A 99 -9.40 3.08 -10.34
N ARG A 100 -9.93 4.30 -10.28
CA ARG A 100 -9.25 5.45 -9.64
C ARG A 100 -8.93 5.17 -8.17
N LEU A 101 -9.89 4.59 -7.44
CA LEU A 101 -9.72 4.19 -6.06
C LEU A 101 -8.73 3.01 -5.93
N ALA A 102 -8.81 2.02 -6.82
CA ALA A 102 -7.90 0.89 -6.85
C ALA A 102 -6.43 1.35 -7.00
N ALA A 103 -6.19 2.34 -7.86
CA ALA A 103 -4.86 2.90 -8.08
C ALA A 103 -4.32 3.62 -6.83
N SER A 104 -5.16 4.42 -6.18
CA SER A 104 -4.83 5.09 -4.92
C SER A 104 -4.56 4.10 -3.78
N VAL A 105 -5.35 3.03 -3.67
CA VAL A 105 -5.13 1.93 -2.71
C VAL A 105 -3.78 1.27 -2.96
N LEU A 106 -3.48 0.92 -4.21
CA LEU A 106 -2.21 0.28 -4.52
C LEU A 106 -1.01 1.22 -4.26
N TYR A 107 -1.14 2.52 -4.55
CA TYR A 107 -0.14 3.52 -4.18
C TYR A 107 0.13 3.53 -2.67
N HIS A 108 -0.92 3.51 -1.84
CA HIS A 108 -0.80 3.41 -0.38
C HIS A 108 0.00 2.17 0.05
N GLU A 109 -0.31 1.01 -0.52
CA GLU A 109 0.40 -0.23 -0.19
C GLU A 109 1.85 -0.24 -0.70
N TYR A 110 2.14 0.44 -1.81
CA TYR A 110 3.51 0.64 -2.27
C TYR A 110 4.32 1.54 -1.34
N LEU A 111 3.73 2.60 -0.76
CA LEU A 111 4.42 3.36 0.28
C LEU A 111 4.77 2.49 1.49
N HIS A 112 3.91 1.53 1.86
CA HIS A 112 4.26 0.52 2.86
C HIS A 112 5.40 -0.38 2.40
N ALA A 113 5.40 -0.82 1.15
CA ALA A 113 6.49 -1.62 0.58
C ALA A 113 7.84 -0.88 0.55
N LEU A 114 7.83 0.45 0.37
CA LEU A 114 9.02 1.30 0.46
C LEU A 114 9.49 1.54 1.91
N GLY A 115 8.84 0.92 2.91
CA GLY A 115 9.27 0.98 4.32
C GLY A 115 8.60 2.09 5.14
N PHE A 116 7.59 2.77 4.61
CA PHE A 116 6.90 3.84 5.33
C PHE A 116 5.70 3.35 6.14
N ARG A 117 5.62 3.75 7.41
CA ARG A 117 4.40 3.67 8.26
C ARG A 117 3.59 4.91 8.07
N HIS A 118 2.34 4.93 8.55
CA HIS A 118 1.51 6.14 8.70
C HIS A 118 2.10 7.23 9.65
N CYS A 119 3.36 7.61 9.49
CA CYS A 119 4.04 8.75 10.09
C CYS A 119 3.80 10.02 9.25
N PRO A 120 4.24 11.21 9.73
CA PRO A 120 4.11 12.45 8.97
C PRO A 120 4.71 12.37 7.55
N THR A 121 5.89 11.76 7.40
CA THR A 121 6.53 11.55 6.09
C THR A 121 5.65 10.74 5.14
N PHE A 122 5.07 9.64 5.61
CA PHE A 122 4.12 8.87 4.80
C PHE A 122 2.91 9.68 4.40
N ARG A 123 2.34 10.48 5.31
CA ARG A 123 1.17 11.30 4.99
C ARG A 123 1.51 12.39 3.98
N ALA A 124 2.71 12.95 4.06
CA ALA A 124 3.22 13.87 3.05
C ALA A 124 3.33 13.17 1.69
N LEU A 125 3.99 12.01 1.61
CA LEU A 125 4.14 11.24 0.37
C LEU A 125 2.78 10.77 -0.18
N GLU A 126 1.89 10.25 0.67
CA GLU A 126 0.54 9.81 0.31
C GLU A 126 -0.25 10.97 -0.34
N SER A 127 -0.05 12.20 0.14
CA SER A 127 -0.72 13.39 -0.40
C SER A 127 -0.23 13.78 -1.81
N LEU A 128 0.89 13.23 -2.28
CA LEU A 128 1.44 13.51 -3.62
C LEU A 128 0.73 12.73 -4.74
N TRP A 129 -0.15 11.78 -4.41
CA TRP A 129 -0.91 11.04 -5.43
C TRP A 129 -1.65 12.03 -6.37
N PRO A 130 -1.47 11.96 -7.69
CA PRO A 130 -1.93 13.01 -8.61
C PRO A 130 -3.46 13.15 -8.65
N ASP A 131 -4.20 12.06 -8.45
CA ASP A 131 -5.65 12.06 -8.46
C ASP A 131 -6.22 12.45 -7.09
N LYS A 132 -6.47 13.76 -6.91
CA LYS A 132 -6.97 14.36 -5.67
C LYS A 132 -8.30 13.78 -5.20
N ASP A 133 -9.21 13.46 -6.12
CA ASP A 133 -10.54 12.94 -5.78
C ASP A 133 -10.48 11.48 -5.33
N ALA A 134 -9.43 10.77 -5.75
CA ALA A 134 -9.19 9.37 -5.37
C ALA A 134 -8.20 9.22 -4.22
N ARG A 135 -7.58 10.30 -3.71
CA ARG A 135 -6.65 10.23 -2.58
C ARG A 135 -7.32 9.57 -1.39
N LEU A 136 -6.66 8.55 -0.84
CA LEU A 136 -7.08 7.92 0.41
C LEU A 136 -6.80 8.85 1.60
N GLY A 137 -7.59 9.92 1.69
CA GLY A 137 -7.66 10.78 2.86
C GLY A 137 -8.66 10.21 3.85
N THR A 138 -8.15 9.51 4.87
CA THR A 138 -8.87 9.05 6.06
C THR A 138 -9.87 7.88 5.88
N ARG A 139 -10.13 7.21 7.00
CA ARG A 139 -11.21 6.24 7.24
C ARG A 139 -12.58 6.65 6.64
N LYS A 140 -12.79 7.93 6.31
CA LYS A 140 -14.01 8.48 5.67
C LYS A 140 -14.26 7.97 4.24
N VAL A 141 -13.26 7.80 3.38
CA VAL A 141 -13.50 7.22 2.03
C VAL A 141 -14.03 5.79 2.19
N LYS A 142 -13.51 5.06 3.17
CA LYS A 142 -13.99 3.72 3.50
C LYS A 142 -15.38 3.70 4.10
N LEU A 143 -15.86 4.74 4.81
CA LEU A 143 -17.21 4.74 5.40
C LEU A 143 -18.27 5.35 4.45
N ASN A 144 -17.86 6.26 3.56
CA ASN A 144 -18.76 7.03 2.69
C ASN A 144 -18.66 6.65 1.21
N SER A 145 -17.76 5.75 0.81
CA SER A 145 -17.74 5.26 -0.57
C SER A 145 -19.00 4.42 -0.84
N PRO A 146 -19.71 4.66 -1.95
CA PRO A 146 -20.83 3.80 -2.37
C PRO A 146 -20.43 2.31 -2.46
N MET A 147 -19.14 2.01 -2.66
CA MET A 147 -18.61 0.65 -2.59
C MET A 147 -18.75 0.04 -1.18
N TYR A 148 -18.45 0.79 -0.12
CA TYR A 148 -18.58 0.29 1.25
C TYR A 148 -20.04 0.12 1.66
N ILE A 149 -20.91 1.04 1.25
CA ILE A 149 -22.35 0.87 1.41
C ILE A 149 -22.83 -0.40 0.70
N ARG A 150 -22.34 -0.66 -0.53
CA ARG A 150 -22.59 -1.91 -1.28
C ARG A 150 -22.02 -3.14 -0.56
N TRP A 151 -20.92 -3.03 0.18
CA TRP A 151 -20.38 -4.12 0.99
C TRP A 151 -21.17 -4.40 2.26
N LEU A 152 -21.71 -3.36 2.90
CA LEU A 152 -22.60 -3.48 4.04
C LEU A 152 -23.96 -4.07 3.63
N SER A 153 -24.46 -3.73 2.44
CA SER A 153 -25.75 -4.21 1.93
C SER A 153 -25.71 -5.61 1.31
N ARG A 154 -24.52 -6.19 1.07
CA ARG A 154 -24.38 -7.63 0.83
C ARG A 154 -24.81 -8.36 2.11
N SER A 155 -26.04 -8.88 2.09
CA SER A 155 -26.73 -9.58 3.18
C SER A 155 -25.82 -10.47 4.02
N LYS A 156 -26.12 -10.56 5.32
CA LYS A 156 -25.64 -11.66 6.18
C LYS A 156 -26.05 -13.00 5.58
#